data_AF-A0A1G0G4E0-F1
#
_entry.id   AF-A0A1G0G4E0-F1
#
_cell.length_a   1.000
_cell.length_b   1.000
_cell.length_c   1.000
_cell.angle_alpha   90.00
_cell.angle_beta   90.00
_cell.angle_gamma   90.00
#
_symmetry.space_group_name_H-M   'P 1'
#
loop_
_entity.id
_entity.type
_entity.pdbx_description
1 polymer ?
#
loop_
_entity_poly.entity_id
_entity_poly.type
_entity_poly.pdbx_seq_one_letter_code
_entity_poly.pdbx_strand_id
1 'polypeptide(L)'
;MAHTSTLSHRKFGFIFSGYFALLILVFILRHHAISDVVWFIFALCFLVACVAPTGLTPLKFLWDRVLKILGYINTRLLLGFLFFLIFTPIAVCKKLLEKDALGLQYDASCKTYRIPILDDQNDLRRPY
;
A
#
# COMPACT_ATOMS: atom_id res chain seq x y z
N MET A 1 12.63 -11.99 25.06
CA MET A 1 11.96 -11.77 23.76
C MET A 1 12.91 -12.16 22.62
N ALA A 2 13.00 -13.43 22.22
CA ALA A 2 13.96 -13.89 21.20
C ALA A 2 13.43 -15.04 20.29
N HIS A 3 12.12 -15.32 20.29
CA HIS A 3 11.56 -16.49 19.63
C HIS A 3 10.94 -16.25 18.23
N THR A 4 10.87 -15.00 17.75
CA THR A 4 10.18 -14.65 16.49
C THR A 4 11.09 -14.61 15.25
N SER A 5 12.41 -14.64 15.39
CA SER A 5 13.35 -14.47 14.28
C SER A 5 13.48 -15.72 13.40
N THR A 6 13.63 -16.92 13.99
CA THR A 6 13.91 -18.16 13.25
C THR A 6 12.73 -18.62 12.37
N LEU A 7 11.51 -18.40 12.83
CA LEU A 7 10.29 -18.72 12.06
C LEU A 7 10.13 -17.82 10.81
N SER A 8 10.63 -16.59 10.84
CA SER A 8 10.60 -15.67 9.69
C SER A 8 11.50 -16.15 8.55
N HIS A 9 12.70 -16.66 8.86
CA HIS A 9 13.64 -17.15 7.85
C HIS A 9 13.12 -18.39 7.10
N ARG A 10 12.46 -19.31 7.81
CA ARG A 10 11.90 -20.54 7.20
C ARG A 10 10.69 -20.22 6.32
N LYS A 11 9.78 -19.36 6.77
CA LYS A 11 8.62 -18.91 5.97
C LYS A 11 9.05 -18.20 4.69
N PHE A 12 10.09 -17.35 4.77
CA PHE A 12 10.66 -16.70 3.60
C PHE A 12 11.21 -17.70 2.59
N GLY A 13 11.97 -18.71 3.06
CA GLY A 13 12.48 -19.78 2.21
C GLY A 13 11.38 -20.57 1.49
N PHE A 14 10.29 -20.90 2.18
CA PHE A 14 9.14 -21.59 1.55
C PHE A 14 8.43 -20.74 0.49
N ILE A 15 8.23 -19.44 0.74
CA ILE A 15 7.58 -18.54 -0.23
C ILE A 15 8.45 -18.40 -1.48
N PHE A 16 9.76 -18.22 -1.32
CA PHE A 16 10.71 -18.12 -2.43
C PHE A 16 10.83 -19.44 -3.20
N SER A 17 10.93 -20.57 -2.51
CA SER A 17 10.94 -21.91 -3.12
C SER A 17 9.67 -22.15 -3.93
N GLY A 18 8.50 -21.77 -3.39
CA GLY A 18 7.22 -21.83 -4.11
C GLY A 18 7.22 -20.96 -5.37
N TYR A 19 7.70 -19.72 -5.29
CA TYR A 19 7.81 -18.82 -6.45
C TYR A 19 8.71 -19.40 -7.55
N PHE A 20 9.90 -19.89 -7.18
CA PHE A 20 10.82 -20.54 -8.13
C PHE A 20 10.24 -21.83 -8.71
N ALA A 21 9.58 -22.66 -7.90
CA ALA A 21 8.91 -23.87 -8.38
C ALA A 21 7.81 -23.54 -9.40
N LEU A 22 7.03 -22.49 -9.16
CA LEU A 22 5.98 -22.03 -10.07
C LEU A 22 6.57 -21.49 -11.38
N LEU A 23 7.67 -20.72 -11.30
CA LEU A 23 8.41 -20.28 -12.49
C LEU A 23 8.93 -21.46 -13.31
N ILE A 24 9.55 -22.45 -12.66
CA ILE A 24 10.04 -23.67 -13.32
C ILE A 24 8.88 -24.42 -13.99
N LEU A 25 7.76 -24.57 -13.29
CA LEU A 25 6.57 -25.25 -13.84
C LEU A 25 6.02 -24.54 -15.08
N VAL A 26 5.85 -23.22 -15.01
CA VAL A 26 5.39 -22.40 -16.16
C VAL A 26 6.39 -22.49 -17.31
N PHE A 27 7.68 -22.54 -17.01
CA PHE A 27 8.73 -22.60 -18.01
C PHE A 27 8.77 -23.94 -18.75
N ILE A 28 8.66 -25.05 -18.01
CA ILE A 28 8.53 -26.40 -18.57
C ILE A 28 7.31 -26.48 -19.48
N LEU A 29 6.16 -25.94 -19.03
CA LEU A 29 4.92 -25.93 -19.81
C LEU A 29 5.01 -25.08 -21.08
N ARG A 30 5.87 -24.05 -21.11
CA ARG A 30 6.06 -23.19 -22.29
C ARG A 30 7.05 -23.73 -23.32
N HIS A 31 7.67 -24.89 -23.09
CA HIS A 31 8.56 -25.58 -24.05
C HIS A 31 9.61 -24.67 -24.73
N HIS A 32 10.06 -23.61 -24.05
CA HIS A 32 11.12 -22.79 -24.60
C HIS A 32 12.44 -23.55 -24.45
N ALA A 33 13.15 -23.75 -25.56
CA ALA A 33 14.51 -24.29 -25.59
C ALA A 33 15.46 -23.31 -24.91
N ILE A 34 15.47 -23.35 -23.59
CA ILE A 34 16.44 -22.66 -22.77
C ILE A 34 17.73 -23.48 -22.75
N SER A 35 18.87 -22.78 -22.87
CA SER A 35 20.20 -23.36 -22.71
C SER A 35 20.34 -24.12 -21.39
N ASP A 36 20.98 -25.30 -21.41
CA ASP A 36 21.21 -26.18 -20.25
C ASP A 36 21.81 -25.46 -19.04
N VAL A 37 22.55 -24.37 -19.29
CA VAL A 37 23.16 -23.50 -18.28
C VAL A 37 22.11 -22.86 -17.36
N VAL A 38 20.98 -22.42 -17.91
CA VAL A 38 19.93 -21.76 -17.12
C VAL A 38 19.18 -22.80 -16.28
N TRP A 39 18.97 -24.01 -16.81
CA TRP A 39 18.42 -25.13 -16.04
C TRP A 39 19.30 -25.46 -14.82
N PHE A 40 20.62 -25.48 -14.99
CA PHE A 40 21.57 -25.69 -13.91
C PHE A 40 21.52 -24.58 -12.85
N ILE A 41 21.46 -23.31 -13.28
CA ILE A 41 21.33 -22.15 -12.38
C ILE A 41 20.02 -22.22 -11.57
N PHE A 42 18.91 -22.59 -12.20
CA PHE A 42 17.63 -22.75 -11.52
C PHE A 42 17.64 -23.92 -10.53
N ALA A 43 18.17 -25.07 -10.92
CA ALA A 43 18.29 -26.23 -10.04
C ALA A 43 19.19 -25.94 -8.84
N LEU A 44 20.32 -25.26 -9.07
CA LEU A 44 21.23 -24.82 -8.00
C LEU A 44 20.54 -23.82 -7.06
N CYS A 45 19.79 -22.85 -7.61
CA CYS A 45 19.04 -21.88 -6.82
C CYS A 45 17.94 -22.55 -5.97
N PHE A 46 17.23 -23.53 -6.54
CA PHE A 46 16.22 -24.31 -5.82
C PHE A 46 16.83 -25.16 -4.70
N LEU A 47 17.96 -25.82 -4.97
CA LEU A 47 18.68 -26.64 -3.99
C LEU A 47 19.20 -25.77 -2.83
N VAL A 48 19.77 -24.59 -3.14
CA VAL A 48 20.21 -23.62 -2.13
C VAL A 48 19.03 -23.09 -1.30
N ALA A 49 17.87 -22.84 -1.93
CA ALA A 49 16.65 -22.45 -1.23
C ALA A 49 16.09 -23.55 -0.32
N CYS A 50 16.31 -24.83 -0.66
CA CYS A 50 15.76 -25.98 0.06
C CYS A 50 16.66 -26.48 1.21
N VAL A 51 17.99 -26.47 1.02
CA VAL A 51 18.95 -27.09 1.96
C VAL A 51 19.40 -26.12 3.06
N ALA A 52 19.48 -24.82 2.78
CA ALA A 52 20.00 -23.84 3.73
C ALA A 52 19.25 -22.50 3.67
N PRO A 53 18.10 -22.34 4.38
CA PRO A 53 17.47 -21.04 4.56
C PRO A 53 18.39 -20.02 5.28
N THR A 54 19.47 -20.50 5.90
CA THR A 54 20.50 -19.71 6.59
C THR A 54 21.53 -19.08 5.65
N GLY A 55 21.82 -19.66 4.48
CA GLY A 55 22.78 -19.12 3.50
C GLY A 55 22.27 -17.86 2.78
N LEU A 56 20.94 -17.67 2.73
CA LEU A 56 20.30 -16.49 2.15
C LEU A 56 20.18 -15.30 3.13
N THR A 57 20.83 -15.36 4.30
CA THR A 57 20.78 -14.26 5.28
C THR A 57 21.13 -12.87 4.72
N PRO A 58 22.21 -12.68 3.93
CA PRO A 58 22.50 -11.36 3.34
C PRO A 58 21.46 -10.95 2.28
N LEU A 59 21.00 -11.91 1.47
CA LEU A 59 19.99 -11.66 0.43
C LEU A 59 18.64 -11.27 1.03
N LYS A 60 18.20 -11.97 2.09
CA LYS A 60 17.00 -11.65 2.85
C LYS A 60 17.08 -10.23 3.42
N PHE A 61 18.24 -9.85 3.97
CA PHE A 61 18.40 -8.52 4.55
C PHE A 61 18.31 -7.41 3.50
N LEU A 62 18.89 -7.62 2.31
CA LEU A 62 18.73 -6.71 1.18
C LEU A 62 17.26 -6.66 0.72
N TRP A 63 16.65 -7.82 0.54
CA TRP A 63 15.27 -7.95 0.09
C TRP A 63 14.28 -7.29 1.06
N ASP A 64 14.46 -7.46 2.37
CA ASP A 64 13.64 -6.82 3.39
C ASP A 64 13.77 -5.29 3.35
N ARG A 65 14.97 -4.75 3.07
CA ARG A 65 15.14 -3.30 2.86
C ARG A 65 14.39 -2.82 1.63
N VAL A 66 14.50 -3.54 0.52
CA VAL A 66 13.78 -3.22 -0.72
C VAL A 66 12.27 -3.28 -0.49
N LEU A 67 11.76 -4.34 0.12
CA LEU A 67 10.34 -4.50 0.47
C LEU A 67 9.83 -3.35 1.36
N LYS A 68 10.62 -2.92 2.36
CA LYS A 68 10.24 -1.79 3.23
C LYS A 68 10.13 -0.49 2.45
N ILE A 69 11.12 -0.20 1.60
CA ILE A 69 11.13 1.01 0.77
C ILE A 69 9.94 0.97 -0.21
N LEU A 70 9.74 -0.18 -0.86
CA LEU A 70 8.64 -0.40 -1.79
C LEU A 70 7.27 -0.26 -1.11
N GLY A 71 7.12 -0.80 0.10
CA GLY A 71 5.92 -0.66 0.91
C GLY A 71 5.64 0.79 1.28
N TYR A 72 6.68 1.53 1.71
CA TYR A 72 6.56 2.95 2.03
C TYR A 72 6.13 3.79 0.82
N ILE A 73 6.74 3.55 -0.33
CA ILE A 73 6.36 4.21 -1.59
C ILE A 73 4.93 3.83 -1.96
N ASN A 74 4.59 2.54 -1.91
CA ASN A 74 3.27 2.04 -2.28
C ASN A 74 2.16 2.66 -1.42
N THR A 75 2.33 2.74 -0.10
CA THR A 75 1.34 3.37 0.78
C THR A 75 1.15 4.86 0.44
N ARG A 76 2.23 5.60 0.17
CA ARG A 76 2.14 7.01 -0.23
C ARG A 76 1.51 7.20 -1.59
N LEU A 77 1.90 6.35 -2.54
CA LEU A 77 1.37 6.38 -3.89
C LEU A 77 -0.11 6.06 -3.88
N LEU A 78 -0.52 4.99 -3.20
CA LEU A 78 -1.92 4.57 -3.06
C LEU A 78 -2.76 5.66 -2.40
N LEU A 79 -2.27 6.28 -1.32
CA LEU A 79 -2.98 7.36 -0.65
C LEU A 79 -3.09 8.61 -1.55
N GLY A 80 -2.01 8.98 -2.24
CA GLY A 80 -2.01 10.09 -3.19
C GLY A 80 -2.94 9.84 -4.37
N PHE A 81 -2.93 8.62 -4.92
CA PHE A 81 -3.84 8.19 -5.97
C PHE A 81 -5.28 8.26 -5.49
N LEU A 82 -5.60 7.69 -4.32
CA LEU A 82 -6.94 7.70 -3.76
C LEU A 82 -7.45 9.13 -3.59
N PHE A 83 -6.60 10.02 -3.06
CA PHE A 83 -6.96 11.42 -2.90
C PHE A 83 -7.23 12.11 -4.24
N PHE A 84 -6.35 11.91 -5.23
CA PHE A 84 -6.46 12.62 -6.51
C PHE A 84 -7.55 12.04 -7.44
N LEU A 85 -7.74 10.73 -7.45
CA LEU A 85 -8.70 10.04 -8.34
C LEU A 85 -10.08 9.85 -7.74
N ILE A 86 -10.21 9.81 -6.41
CA ILE A 86 -11.51 9.61 -5.76
C ILE A 86 -11.93 10.89 -5.04
N PHE A 87 -11.18 11.34 -4.04
CA PHE A 87 -11.61 12.47 -3.22
C PHE A 87 -11.67 13.79 -3.98
N THR A 88 -10.70 14.06 -4.87
CA THR A 88 -10.64 15.30 -5.64
C THR A 88 -11.81 15.43 -6.62
N PRO A 89 -12.14 14.43 -7.47
CA PRO A 89 -13.32 14.56 -8.32
C PRO A 89 -14.61 14.57 -7.52
N ILE A 90 -14.71 13.88 -6.38
CA ILE A 90 -15.88 14.01 -5.50
C ILE A 90 -16.02 15.45 -4.99
N ALA A 91 -14.93 16.08 -4.56
CA ALA A 91 -14.93 17.47 -4.11
C ALA A 91 -15.26 18.44 -5.25
N VAL A 92 -14.72 18.20 -6.45
CA VAL A 92 -15.01 18.98 -7.65
C VAL A 92 -16.47 18.81 -8.06
N CYS A 93 -16.99 17.59 -8.14
CA CYS A 93 -18.41 17.33 -8.39
C CYS A 93 -19.29 18.02 -7.35
N LYS A 94 -18.98 17.91 -6.05
CA LYS A 94 -19.72 18.63 -4.99
C LYS A 94 -19.66 20.15 -5.18
N LYS A 95 -18.51 20.68 -5.62
CA LYS A 95 -18.33 22.11 -5.91
C LYS A 95 -19.15 22.55 -7.12
N LEU A 96 -19.23 21.74 -8.18
CA LEU A 96 -20.04 22.04 -9.37
C LEU A 96 -21.55 21.85 -9.12
N LEU A 97 -21.95 20.90 -8.29
CA LEU A 97 -23.36 20.64 -7.98
C LEU A 97 -23.93 21.60 -6.91
N GLU A 98 -23.15 22.57 -6.42
CA GLU A 98 -23.57 23.66 -5.54
C GLU A 98 -24.71 23.33 -4.56
N LYS A 99 -24.33 22.70 -3.45
CA LYS A 99 -24.80 23.17 -2.15
C LYS A 99 -23.61 23.83 -1.50
N ASP A 100 -23.56 25.15 -1.55
CA ASP A 100 -22.62 25.97 -0.81
C ASP A 100 -22.86 25.77 0.70
N ALA A 101 -22.41 24.62 1.21
CA ALA A 101 -22.73 24.15 2.55
C ALA A 101 -22.11 25.02 3.64
N LEU A 102 -21.14 25.85 3.28
CA LEU A 102 -20.52 26.82 4.18
C LEU A 102 -20.94 28.27 3.90
N GLY A 103 -21.74 28.54 2.85
CA GLY A 103 -22.15 29.91 2.50
C GLY A 103 -20.96 30.85 2.34
N LEU A 104 -19.86 30.36 1.73
CA LEU A 104 -18.62 31.12 1.58
C LEU A 104 -18.65 32.05 0.36
N GLN A 105 -19.72 32.00 -0.44
CA GLN A 105 -19.92 32.96 -1.52
C GLN A 105 -20.02 34.38 -0.96
N TYR A 106 -19.25 35.27 -1.58
CA TYR A 106 -19.21 36.68 -1.22
C TYR A 106 -20.53 37.34 -1.64
N ASP A 107 -21.38 37.64 -0.66
CA ASP A 107 -22.56 38.45 -0.82
C ASP A 107 -22.23 39.93 -0.60
N ALA A 108 -22.21 40.69 -1.70
CA ALA A 108 -21.97 42.13 -1.69
C ALA A 108 -23.14 42.94 -1.11
N SER A 109 -24.34 42.33 -0.99
CA SER A 109 -25.53 42.99 -0.42
C SER A 109 -25.60 42.88 1.10
N CYS A 110 -24.82 41.98 1.72
CA CYS A 110 -24.81 41.79 3.16
C CYS A 110 -23.99 42.87 3.88
N LYS A 111 -24.64 43.65 4.76
CA LYS A 111 -23.94 44.64 5.62
C LYS A 111 -22.96 44.00 6.60
N THR A 112 -23.22 42.78 7.06
CA THR A 112 -22.35 42.06 8.00
C THR A 112 -22.66 40.56 7.95
N TYR A 113 -21.64 39.71 7.91
CA TYR A 113 -21.77 38.23 7.98
C TYR A 113 -22.02 37.70 9.41
N ARG A 114 -22.18 38.58 10.40
CA ARG A 114 -22.41 38.20 11.79
C ARG A 114 -23.86 37.76 11.92
N ILE A 115 -24.05 36.49 12.25
CA ILE A 115 -25.36 35.91 12.51
C ILE A 115 -25.77 36.35 13.93
N PRO A 116 -26.86 37.12 14.10
CA PRO A 116 -27.37 37.44 15.44
C PRO A 116 -27.90 36.17 16.10
N ILE A 117 -27.63 36.02 17.39
CA ILE A 117 -28.12 34.89 18.17
C ILE A 117 -29.63 35.12 18.38
N LEU A 118 -30.45 34.39 17.63
CA LEU A 118 -31.90 34.41 17.72
C LEU A 118 -32.31 33.11 18.41
N ASP A 119 -32.69 33.25 19.69
CA ASP A 119 -33.10 32.20 20.63
C ASP A 119 -31.98 31.69 21.58
N ASP A 120 -32.06 32.16 22.84
CA ASP A 120 -31.21 31.77 23.98
C ASP A 120 -31.78 30.54 24.72
N GLN A 121 -33.06 30.19 24.50
CA GLN A 121 -33.75 29.14 25.26
C GLN A 121 -33.35 27.71 24.84
N ASN A 122 -32.84 27.53 23.61
CA ASN A 122 -32.44 26.22 23.06
C ASN A 122 -30.92 26.07 22.85
N ASP A 123 -30.10 26.92 23.47
CA ASP A 123 -28.64 26.84 23.31
C ASP A 123 -28.05 25.65 24.08
N LEU A 124 -27.83 24.54 23.36
CA LEU A 124 -27.21 23.31 23.84
C LEU A 124 -25.77 23.50 24.38
N ARG A 125 -25.14 24.65 24.14
CA ARG A 125 -23.79 24.97 24.64
C ARG A 125 -23.79 25.45 26.09
N ARG A 126 -24.97 25.73 26.66
CA ARG A 126 -25.13 26.00 28.09
C ARG A 126 -25.70 24.75 28.78
N PRO A 127 -24.87 23.99 29.50
CA PRO A 127 -25.40 22.97 30.39
C PRO A 127 -25.95 23.72 31.61
N TYR A 128 -27.25 24.08 31.56
CA TYR A 128 -28.09 24.61 32.65
C TYR A 128 -27.57 25.85 33.39
#